data_AF-A0A8S1NNK8-F1
#
_entry.id   AF-A0A8S1NNK8-F1
#
_cell.length_a   1.000
_cell.length_b   1.000
_cell.length_c   1.000
_cell.angle_alpha   90.00
_cell.angle_beta   90.00
_cell.angle_gamma   90.00
#
_symmetry.space_group_name_H-M   'P 1'
#
loop_
_entity.id
_entity.type
_entity.pdbx_description
1 polymer ?
#
loop_
_entity_poly.entity_id
_entity_poly.type
_entity_poly.pdbx_seq_one_letter_code
_entity_poly.pdbx_strand_id
1 'polypeptide(L)'
;MDIEKYLARFPNSNTNLNKFIQKDSLNLICTYIPPIVILHKQSQKIDFSETMSLLQNYQNYNTCDFRQSHLDFDGKTFYVTIHDEKKSILKDGEDNALVIINSQNIITVGFVDSFSKCKKQFLQTLYLFDKLKNDNYKQLF
;
A
#
# COMPACT_ATOMS: atom_id res chain seq x y z
N MET A 1 -9.37 -12.46 14.22
CA MET A 1 -7.95 -12.74 14.54
C MET A 1 -7.43 -11.55 15.32
N ASP A 2 -6.71 -11.77 16.42
CA ASP A 2 -6.16 -10.70 17.26
C ASP A 2 -4.91 -10.09 16.58
N ILE A 3 -4.89 -8.77 16.41
CA ILE A 3 -3.81 -8.05 15.72
C ILE A 3 -2.46 -8.24 16.41
N GLU A 4 -2.44 -8.27 17.74
CA GLU A 4 -1.20 -8.43 18.50
C GLU A 4 -0.60 -9.81 18.28
N LYS A 5 -1.46 -10.84 18.27
CA LYS A 5 -1.05 -12.22 17.95
C LYS A 5 -0.62 -12.40 16.50
N TYR A 6 -1.17 -11.61 15.58
CA TYR A 6 -0.73 -11.61 14.18
C TYR A 6 0.64 -10.96 14.03
N LEU A 7 0.81 -9.74 14.56
CA LEU A 7 2.08 -9.00 14.50
C LEU A 7 3.21 -9.74 15.23
N ALA A 8 2.91 -10.45 16.32
CA ALA A 8 3.87 -11.29 17.04
C ALA A 8 4.46 -12.43 16.18
N ARG A 9 3.80 -12.84 15.10
CA ARG A 9 4.35 -13.82 14.13
C ARG A 9 5.39 -13.22 13.19
N PHE A 10 5.50 -11.90 13.16
CA PHE A 10 6.44 -11.15 12.33
C PHE A 10 7.37 -10.34 13.23
N PRO A 11 8.51 -10.91 13.68
CA PRO A 11 9.43 -10.27 14.62
C PRO A 11 9.98 -8.92 14.12
N ASN A 12 9.90 -8.67 12.81
CA ASN A 12 10.40 -7.46 12.16
C ASN A 12 9.30 -6.42 11.91
N SER A 13 8.13 -6.56 12.57
CA SER A 13 7.03 -5.57 12.56
C SER A 13 7.45 -4.20 13.08
N ASN A 14 8.52 -4.11 13.87
CA ASN A 14 9.10 -2.86 14.36
C ASN A 14 10.02 -2.14 13.36
N THR A 15 10.14 -2.63 12.13
CA THR A 15 10.99 -2.00 11.11
C THR A 15 10.49 -0.57 10.81
N ASN A 16 11.31 0.44 11.13
CA ASN A 16 11.00 1.82 10.79
C ASN A 16 11.20 2.07 9.28
N LEU A 17 10.12 1.94 8.52
CA LEU A 17 10.11 2.17 7.07
C LEU A 17 9.88 3.64 6.68
N ASN A 18 9.47 4.50 7.62
CA ASN A 18 9.33 5.94 7.37
C ASN A 18 10.65 6.59 6.91
N LYS A 19 11.81 6.00 7.25
CA LYS A 19 13.13 6.45 6.78
C LYS A 19 13.28 6.47 5.26
N PHE A 20 12.44 5.73 4.52
CA PHE A 20 12.47 5.67 3.06
C PHE A 20 11.53 6.68 2.38
N ILE A 21 10.68 7.37 3.15
CA ILE A 21 9.87 8.48 2.63
C ILE A 21 10.79 9.69 2.54
N GLN A 22 11.15 10.08 1.31
CA GLN A 22 11.85 11.34 1.11
C GLN A 22 10.92 12.52 1.47
N LYS A 23 11.49 13.66 1.87
CA LYS A 23 10.69 14.88 2.07
C LYS A 23 9.93 15.18 0.77
N ASP A 24 8.63 14.95 0.79
CA ASP A 24 7.73 15.21 -0.33
C ASP A 24 6.64 16.19 0.10
N SER A 25 6.03 16.86 -0.88
CA SER A 25 4.97 17.83 -0.63
C SER A 25 3.61 17.18 -0.34
N LEU A 26 3.54 15.85 -0.32
CA LEU A 26 2.31 15.10 -0.07
C LEU A 26 2.15 14.77 1.41
N ASN A 27 3.21 14.94 2.22
CA ASN A 27 3.24 14.68 3.67
C ASN A 27 2.73 13.27 4.00
N LEU A 28 3.20 12.29 3.22
CA LEU A 28 2.85 10.90 3.44
C LEU A 28 3.61 10.33 4.64
N ILE A 29 2.96 9.40 5.34
CA ILE A 29 3.52 8.55 6.37
C ILE A 29 3.40 7.09 5.95
N CYS A 30 4.21 6.23 6.54
CA CYS A 30 4.21 4.80 6.32
C CYS A 30 3.68 4.08 7.56
N THR A 31 2.68 3.23 7.34
CA THR A 31 2.22 2.21 8.27
C THR A 31 2.62 0.84 7.72
N TYR A 32 3.31 0.04 8.54
CA TYR A 32 3.75 -1.30 8.17
C TYR A 32 2.92 -2.36 8.87
N ILE A 33 2.25 -3.21 8.08
CA ILE A 33 1.47 -4.37 8.53
C ILE A 33 1.92 -5.55 7.67
N PRO A 34 2.91 -6.35 8.10
CA PRO A 34 3.56 -7.37 7.29
C PRO A 34 2.58 -8.28 6.52
N PRO A 35 2.88 -8.66 5.25
CA PRO A 35 3.93 -8.16 4.35
C PRO A 35 3.54 -6.87 3.59
N ILE A 36 2.61 -6.05 4.09
CA ILE A 36 2.11 -4.85 3.41
C ILE A 36 2.65 -3.58 4.07
N VAL A 37 3.14 -2.65 3.26
CA VAL A 37 3.31 -1.25 3.63
C VAL A 37 2.18 -0.44 3.03
N ILE A 38 1.66 0.51 3.79
CA ILE A 38 0.70 1.50 3.33
C ILE A 38 1.32 2.89 3.49
N LEU A 39 1.39 3.65 2.39
CA LEU A 39 1.71 5.08 2.37
C LEU A 39 0.41 5.88 2.33
N HIS A 40 0.20 6.76 3.31
CA HIS A 40 -1.06 7.50 3.47
C HIS A 40 -0.81 8.83 4.17
N LYS A 41 -1.77 9.75 4.17
CA LYS A 41 -1.64 11.01 4.92
C LYS A 41 -1.79 10.75 6.41
N GLN A 42 -1.16 11.59 7.25
CA GLN A 42 -1.22 11.47 8.71
C GLN A 42 -2.64 11.52 9.29
N SER A 43 -3.57 12.21 8.61
CA SER A 43 -4.96 12.32 9.04
C SER A 43 -5.77 11.03 8.86
N GLN A 44 -5.26 10.05 8.09
CA GLN A 44 -5.95 8.81 7.79
C GLN A 44 -5.63 7.76 8.84
N LYS A 45 -6.67 7.16 9.43
CA LYS A 45 -6.54 6.05 10.37
C LYS A 45 -6.64 4.76 9.57
N ILE A 46 -5.58 3.96 9.60
CA ILE A 46 -5.59 2.65 8.96
C ILE A 46 -6.18 1.64 9.94
N ASP A 47 -7.36 1.09 9.62
CA ASP A 47 -7.95 0.00 10.37
C ASP A 47 -7.33 -1.33 9.95
N PHE A 48 -7.01 -2.18 10.92
CA PHE A 48 -6.46 -3.50 10.66
C PHE A 48 -7.39 -4.39 9.85
N SER A 49 -8.71 -4.26 10.03
CA SER A 49 -9.71 -5.00 9.26
C SER A 49 -9.63 -4.71 7.75
N GLU A 50 -9.38 -3.46 7.38
CA GLU A 50 -9.18 -3.04 5.98
C GLU A 50 -7.89 -3.64 5.41
N THR A 51 -6.83 -3.72 6.23
CA THR A 51 -5.58 -4.36 5.80
C THR A 51 -5.68 -5.87 5.66
N MET A 52 -6.63 -6.53 6.33
CA MET A 52 -6.89 -7.95 6.10
C MET A 52 -7.48 -8.20 4.71
N SER A 53 -8.33 -7.30 4.20
CA SER A 53 -8.84 -7.39 2.84
C SER A 53 -7.70 -7.32 1.82
N LEU A 54 -6.74 -6.42 2.03
CA LEU A 54 -5.53 -6.35 1.21
C LEU A 54 -4.71 -7.64 1.27
N LEU A 55 -4.56 -8.25 2.45
CA LEU A 55 -3.84 -9.52 2.61
C LEU A 55 -4.54 -10.71 1.98
N GLN A 56 -5.87 -10.78 2.06
CA GLN A 56 -6.64 -11.83 1.41
C GLN A 56 -6.51 -11.74 -0.11
N ASN A 57 -6.53 -10.52 -0.64
CA ASN A 57 -6.29 -10.27 -2.06
C ASN A 57 -4.81 -10.38 -2.46
N TYR A 58 -3.87 -10.37 -1.50
CA TYR A 58 -2.43 -10.48 -1.77
C TYR A 58 -2.07 -11.67 -2.64
N GLN A 59 -2.59 -12.83 -2.27
CA GLN A 59 -2.33 -14.08 -2.98
C GLN A 59 -2.86 -14.05 -4.42
N ASN A 60 -3.82 -13.18 -4.69
CA ASN A 60 -4.50 -13.07 -5.97
C ASN A 60 -3.97 -11.91 -6.84
N TYR A 61 -3.17 -10.96 -6.34
CA TYR A 61 -2.78 -9.77 -7.12
C TYR A 61 -2.10 -10.10 -8.45
N ASN A 62 -1.37 -11.21 -8.56
CA ASN A 62 -0.70 -11.63 -9.80
C ASN A 62 -1.60 -12.48 -10.72
N THR A 63 -2.89 -12.59 -10.43
CA THR A 63 -3.85 -13.41 -11.18
C THR A 63 -4.84 -12.53 -11.94
N CYS A 64 -5.41 -13.07 -13.02
CA CYS A 64 -6.48 -12.40 -13.76
C CYS A 64 -7.69 -12.05 -12.89
N ASP A 65 -7.93 -12.82 -11.83
CA ASP A 65 -9.06 -12.64 -10.90
C ASP A 65 -8.97 -11.32 -10.16
N PHE A 66 -7.75 -10.81 -9.93
CA PHE A 66 -7.59 -9.52 -9.27
C PHE A 66 -8.20 -8.36 -10.07
N ARG A 67 -8.23 -8.43 -11.40
CA ARG A 67 -8.86 -7.38 -12.23
C ARG A 67 -10.36 -7.21 -11.97
N GLN A 68 -11.02 -8.24 -11.46
CA GLN A 68 -12.46 -8.24 -11.14
C GLN A 68 -12.73 -8.01 -9.65
N SER A 69 -11.67 -7.80 -8.86
CA SER A 69 -11.78 -7.59 -7.42
C SER A 69 -12.08 -6.15 -7.05
N HIS A 70 -12.48 -5.97 -5.79
CA HIS A 70 -12.59 -4.68 -5.12
C HIS A 70 -11.83 -4.74 -3.79
N LEU A 71 -11.51 -3.56 -3.24
CA LEU A 71 -10.85 -3.42 -1.95
C LEU A 71 -11.55 -2.36 -1.12
N ASP A 72 -11.85 -2.69 0.13
CA ASP A 72 -12.38 -1.72 1.09
C ASP A 72 -11.23 -1.10 1.89
N PHE A 73 -11.19 0.23 1.91
CA PHE A 73 -10.13 1.00 2.56
C PHE A 73 -10.64 2.40 2.96
N ASP A 74 -10.32 2.87 4.17
CA ASP A 74 -10.81 4.14 4.74
C ASP A 74 -12.35 4.29 4.62
N GLY A 75 -13.08 3.20 4.86
CA GLY A 75 -14.54 3.14 4.73
C GLY A 75 -15.09 3.27 3.29
N LYS A 76 -14.24 3.15 2.26
CA LYS A 76 -14.63 3.25 0.84
C LYS A 76 -14.30 1.98 0.07
N THR A 77 -15.13 1.65 -0.92
CA THR A 77 -14.88 0.53 -1.83
C THR A 77 -14.19 1.01 -3.10
N PHE A 78 -13.01 0.47 -3.38
CA PHE A 78 -12.20 0.77 -4.56
C PHE A 78 -12.27 -0.38 -5.57
N TYR A 79 -12.47 -0.05 -6.85
CA TYR A 79 -12.50 -0.99 -7.96
C TYR A 79 -11.27 -0.84 -8.85
N VAL A 80 -10.75 -1.95 -9.35
CA VAL A 80 -9.57 -1.95 -10.24
C VAL A 80 -9.88 -1.28 -11.57
N THR A 81 -9.15 -0.21 -11.89
CA THR A 81 -9.27 0.53 -13.17
C THR A 81 -8.08 0.31 -14.09
N ILE A 82 -6.90 0.09 -13.52
CA ILE A 82 -5.66 -0.22 -14.24
C ILE A 82 -4.99 -1.38 -13.52
N HIS A 83 -4.56 -2.38 -14.29
CA HIS A 83 -3.77 -3.50 -13.78
C HIS A 83 -2.74 -3.95 -14.81
N ASP A 84 -1.47 -3.69 -14.51
CA ASP A 84 -0.31 -4.09 -15.29
C ASP A 84 0.73 -4.81 -14.41
N GLU A 85 1.82 -5.25 -15.02
CA GLU A 85 2.88 -6.00 -14.32
C GLU A 85 3.51 -5.23 -13.15
N LYS A 86 3.50 -3.89 -13.19
CA LYS A 86 4.16 -3.03 -12.21
C LYS A 86 3.22 -2.53 -11.14
N LYS A 87 1.94 -2.33 -11.47
CA LYS A 87 0.99 -1.73 -10.54
C LYS A 87 -0.47 -2.07 -10.82
N SER A 88 -1.27 -1.85 -9.79
CA SER A 88 -2.72 -1.73 -9.88
C SER A 88 -3.16 -0.35 -9.40
N ILE A 89 -4.10 0.28 -10.11
CA ILE A 89 -4.75 1.53 -9.67
C ILE A 89 -6.23 1.24 -9.50
N LEU A 90 -6.72 1.50 -8.29
CA LEU A 90 -8.13 1.35 -7.95
C LEU A 90 -8.76 2.70 -7.63
N LYS A 91 -10.05 2.81 -7.95
CA LYS A 91 -10.86 4.04 -7.84
C LYS A 91 -12.17 3.75 -7.12
N ASP A 92 -12.60 4.69 -6.29
CA ASP A 92 -13.87 4.66 -5.54
C ASP A 92 -15.02 5.37 -6.27
N GLY A 93 -14.81 5.78 -7.52
CA GLY A 93 -15.75 6.61 -8.28
C GLY A 93 -15.55 8.12 -8.08
N GLU A 94 -14.76 8.52 -7.08
CA GLU A 94 -14.30 9.89 -6.89
C GLU A 94 -12.87 10.08 -7.46
N ASP A 95 -12.26 11.24 -7.18
CA ASP A 95 -10.86 11.49 -7.53
C ASP A 95 -9.86 10.86 -6.54
N ASN A 96 -10.28 9.95 -5.66
CA ASN A 96 -9.37 9.26 -4.76
C ASN A 96 -8.72 8.08 -5.48
N ALA A 97 -7.57 7.61 -5.00
CA ALA A 97 -6.93 6.44 -5.59
C ALA A 97 -6.23 5.61 -4.54
N LEU A 98 -6.42 4.29 -4.65
CA LEU A 98 -5.57 3.29 -4.05
C LEU A 98 -4.62 2.78 -5.14
N VAL A 99 -3.32 2.89 -4.93
CA VAL A 99 -2.31 2.41 -5.87
C VAL A 99 -1.49 1.32 -5.21
N ILE A 100 -1.39 0.17 -5.86
CA ILE A 100 -0.65 -0.98 -5.38
C ILE A 100 0.53 -1.17 -6.32
N ILE A 101 1.74 -1.19 -5.77
CA ILE A 101 2.95 -1.53 -6.51
C ILE A 101 3.20 -3.03 -6.33
N ASN A 102 3.24 -3.76 -7.44
CA ASN A 102 3.46 -5.20 -7.42
C ASN A 102 4.95 -5.46 -7.16
N SER A 103 5.26 -6.04 -6.00
CA SER A 103 6.62 -6.30 -5.53
C SER A 103 6.71 -7.69 -4.90
N GLN A 104 7.90 -8.29 -4.95
CA GLN A 104 8.09 -9.70 -4.59
C GLN A 104 8.01 -9.99 -3.09
N ASN A 105 8.48 -9.06 -2.24
CA ASN A 105 8.67 -9.34 -0.80
C ASN A 105 7.69 -8.58 0.11
N ILE A 106 7.60 -7.26 -0.05
CA ILE A 106 6.70 -6.40 0.73
C ILE A 106 5.89 -5.59 -0.27
N ILE A 107 4.55 -5.65 -0.22
CA ILE A 107 3.70 -4.84 -1.09
C ILE A 107 3.78 -3.38 -0.66
N THR A 108 3.88 -2.47 -1.61
CA THR A 108 3.65 -1.04 -1.33
C THR A 108 2.26 -0.66 -1.81
N VAL A 109 1.39 -0.30 -0.88
CA VAL A 109 0.08 0.30 -1.14
C VAL A 109 0.17 1.79 -0.84
N GLY A 110 -0.41 2.62 -1.69
CA GLY A 110 -0.52 4.05 -1.49
C GLY A 110 -1.97 4.49 -1.56
N PHE A 111 -2.40 5.34 -0.65
CA PHE A 111 -3.70 5.98 -0.70
C PHE A 111 -3.55 7.51 -0.82
N VAL A 112 -4.32 8.12 -1.70
CA VAL A 112 -4.35 9.58 -1.84
C VAL A 112 -5.69 10.10 -2.36
N ASP A 113 -6.14 11.20 -1.79
CA ASP A 113 -7.27 11.99 -2.31
C ASP A 113 -6.79 12.93 -3.42
N SER A 114 -7.70 13.36 -4.30
CA SER A 114 -7.36 14.30 -5.40
C SER A 114 -6.23 13.78 -6.30
N PHE A 115 -6.26 12.48 -6.62
CA PHE A 115 -5.25 11.79 -7.40
C PHE A 115 -4.94 12.50 -8.71
N SER A 116 -5.93 13.04 -9.43
CA SER A 116 -5.69 13.73 -10.70
C SER A 116 -4.75 14.93 -10.56
N LYS A 117 -4.75 15.62 -9.40
CA LYS A 117 -3.88 16.76 -9.12
C LYS A 117 -2.45 16.34 -8.76
N CYS A 118 -2.28 15.23 -8.04
CA CYS A 118 -0.97 14.80 -7.53
C CYS A 118 -0.39 13.56 -8.22
N LYS A 119 -1.09 12.98 -9.21
CA LYS A 119 -0.79 11.68 -9.84
C LYS A 119 0.68 11.46 -10.14
N LYS A 120 1.31 12.42 -10.83
CA LYS A 120 2.70 12.29 -11.27
C LYS A 120 3.65 12.16 -10.07
N GLN A 121 3.53 13.08 -9.12
CA GLN A 121 4.39 13.10 -7.94
C GLN A 121 4.11 11.90 -7.02
N PHE A 122 2.84 11.58 -6.81
CA PHE A 122 2.44 10.46 -5.96
C PHE A 122 2.97 9.11 -6.48
N LEU A 123 2.84 8.86 -7.79
CA LEU A 123 3.40 7.65 -8.39
C LEU A 123 4.93 7.62 -8.28
N GLN A 124 5.61 8.77 -8.50
CA GLN A 124 7.05 8.87 -8.34
C GLN A 124 7.49 8.54 -6.90
N THR A 125 6.80 9.07 -5.89
CA THR A 125 7.05 8.75 -4.49
C THR A 125 6.89 7.25 -4.22
N LEU A 126 5.78 6.65 -4.68
CA LEU A 126 5.52 5.22 -4.46
C LEU A 126 6.61 4.33 -5.07
N TYR A 127 7.02 4.61 -6.32
CA TYR A 127 8.06 3.83 -6.99
C TYR A 127 9.43 3.98 -6.31
N LEU A 128 9.77 5.21 -5.89
CA LEU A 128 11.04 5.46 -5.21
C LEU A 128 11.07 4.77 -3.85
N PHE A 129 9.99 4.87 -3.09
CA PHE A 129 9.85 4.18 -1.81
C PHE A 129 9.99 2.66 -1.99
N ASP A 130 9.24 2.08 -2.93
CA ASP A 130 9.27 0.63 -3.16
C ASP A 130 10.67 0.14 -3.55
N LYS A 131 11.35 0.87 -4.44
CA LYS A 131 12.74 0.60 -4.82
C LYS A 131 13.68 0.64 -3.61
N LEU A 132 13.69 1.73 -2.85
CA LEU A 132 14.59 1.90 -1.71
C LEU A 132 14.37 0.82 -0.65
N LYS A 133 13.11 0.50 -0.34
CA LYS A 133 12.76 -0.57 0.59
C LYS A 133 13.27 -1.93 0.09
N ASN A 134 13.07 -2.26 -1.19
CA ASN A 134 13.50 -3.54 -1.75
C ASN A 134 15.03 -3.66 -1.84
N ASP A 135 15.73 -2.59 -2.23
CA ASP A 135 17.21 -2.54 -2.26
C ASP A 135 17.82 -2.80 -0.87
N ASN A 136 17.09 -2.46 0.19
CA ASN A 136 17.51 -2.63 1.57
C ASN A 136 16.87 -3.84 2.28
N TYR A 137 16.10 -4.69 1.58
CA TYR A 137 15.28 -5.74 2.19
C TYR A 137 16.06 -6.66 3.16
N LYS A 138 17.25 -7.14 2.75
CA LYS A 138 18.11 -8.00 3.57
C LYS A 138 18.67 -7.35 4.85
N GLN A 139 18.61 -6.02 4.96
CA GLN A 139 19.01 -5.29 6.16
C GLN A 139 17.82 -5.04 7.09
N LEU A 140 16.60 -5.24 6.58
CA LEU A 140 15.35 -5.08 7.33
C LEU A 140 14.91 -6.42 7.96
N PHE A 141 15.34 -7.57 7.39
CA PHE A 141 14.99 -8.94 7.80
C PHE A 141 16.16 -9.89 7.60
#